data_AF-A0A967UVX9-F1
#
_entry.id   AF-A0A967UVX9-F1
#
_cell.length_a   1.000
_cell.length_b   1.000
_cell.length_c   1.000
_cell.angle_alpha   90.00
_cell.angle_beta   90.00
_cell.angle_gamma   90.00
#
_symmetry.space_group_name_H-M   'P 1'
#
loop_
_entity.id
_entity.type
_entity.pdbx_description
1 polymer ?
#
loop_
_entity_poly.entity_id
_entity_poly.type
_entity_poly.pdbx_seq_one_letter_code
_entity_poly.pdbx_strand_id
1 'polypeptide(L)' 'ETAVLEVLERTVEAAYSRHKQPLLRRANLRIEVARHLWRLAYEFEAVSTRRYEHGARLMDGIGRQIGGWLRSTSPA' A
#
# COMPACT_ATOMS: atom_id res chain seq x y z
N GLU A 1 -3.67 -1.75 12.73
CA GLU A 1 -4.44 -2.80 12.04
C GLU A 1 -5.15 -2.30 10.78
N THR A 2 -5.85 -1.17 10.84
CA THR A 2 -6.75 -0.66 9.79
C THR A 2 -6.10 -0.30 8.44
N ALA A 3 -4.81 0.04 8.39
CA ALA A 3 -4.19 0.58 7.18
C ALA A 3 -4.16 -0.42 6.01
N VAL A 4 -3.75 -1.67 6.25
CA VAL A 4 -3.66 -2.70 5.21
C VAL A 4 -5.05 -3.16 4.77
N LEU A 5 -6.01 -3.23 5.69
CA LEU A 5 -7.41 -3.51 5.37
C LEU A 5 -7.98 -2.42 4.46
N GLU A 6 -7.72 -1.15 4.73
CA GLU A 6 -8.18 -0.08 3.84
C GLU A 6 -7.50 -0.13 2.47
N VAL A 7 -6.23 -0.54 2.38
CA VAL A 7 -5.59 -0.80 1.07
C VAL A 7 -6.35 -1.88 0.31
N LEU A 8 -6.71 -2.99 0.96
CA LEU A 8 -7.49 -4.06 0.36
C LEU A 8 -8.87 -3.56 -0.08
N GLU A 9 -9.63 -2.92 0.81
CA GLU A 9 -10.96 -2.40 0.51
C GLU A 9 -10.95 -1.46 -0.70
N ARG A 10 -10.03 -0.49 -0.73
CA ARG A 10 -9.96 0.50 -1.82
C ARG A 10 -9.49 -0.11 -3.14
N THR A 11 -8.62 -1.11 -3.11
CA THR A 11 -8.19 -1.81 -4.33
C THR A 11 -9.28 -2.72 -4.89
N VAL A 12 -10.03 -3.40 -4.02
CA VAL A 12 -11.23 -4.15 -4.40
C VAL A 12 -12.29 -3.23 -4.97
N GLU A 13 -12.60 -2.11 -4.31
CA GLU A 13 -13.56 -1.12 -4.81
C GLU A 13 -13.13 -0.54 -6.16
N ALA A 14 -11.83 -0.26 -6.33
CA ALA A 14 -11.28 0.21 -7.59
C ALA A 14 -11.45 -0.82 -8.72
N ALA A 15 -11.44 -2.13 -8.43
CA ALA A 15 -11.63 -3.17 -9.44
C ALA A 15 -13.00 -3.06 -10.11
N TYR A 16 -14.03 -2.74 -9.33
CA TYR A 16 -15.42 -2.65 -9.80
C TYR A 16 -15.90 -1.22 -10.12
N SER A 17 -15.08 -0.19 -9.85
CA SER A 17 -15.42 1.21 -10.13
C SER A 17 -14.98 1.66 -11.52
N ARG A 18 -15.77 2.56 -12.13
CA ARG A 18 -15.36 3.35 -13.32
C ARG A 18 -14.44 4.52 -12.94
N HIS A 19 -14.54 5.02 -11.71
CA HIS A 19 -13.74 6.13 -11.18
C HIS A 19 -12.64 5.60 -10.25
N LYS A 20 -11.65 4.91 -10.82
CA LYS A 20 -10.61 4.17 -10.07
C LYS A 20 -9.57 5.08 -9.41
N GLN A 21 -9.24 6.21 -10.02
CA GLN A 21 -8.12 7.06 -9.58
C GLN A 21 -8.19 7.50 -8.11
N PRO A 22 -9.31 8.06 -7.59
CA PRO A 22 -9.38 8.47 -6.19
C PRO A 22 -9.18 7.30 -5.22
N LEU A 23 -9.74 6.14 -5.54
CA LEU A 23 -9.62 4.92 -4.74
C LEU A 23 -8.18 4.41 -4.70
N LEU A 24 -7.52 4.37 -5.86
CA LEU A 24 -6.12 3.95 -5.97
C LEU A 24 -5.17 4.94 -5.32
N ARG A 25 -5.41 6.25 -5.42
CA ARG A 25 -4.65 7.28 -4.69
C ARG A 25 -4.79 7.11 -3.17
N ARG A 26 -6.00 6.80 -2.70
CA ARG A 26 -6.26 6.53 -1.29
C ARG A 26 -5.55 5.26 -0.81
N ALA A 27 -5.61 4.18 -1.58
CA ALA A 27 -4.87 2.96 -1.30
C ALA A 27 -3.36 3.22 -1.25
N ASN A 28 -2.83 3.99 -2.21
CA ASN A 28 -1.41 4.34 -2.26
C ASN A 28 -0.96 5.14 -1.03
N LEU A 29 -1.77 6.10 -0.58
CA LEU A 29 -1.49 6.84 0.65
C LEU A 29 -1.45 5.90 1.87
N ARG A 30 -2.41 4.97 1.96
CA ARG A 30 -2.50 4.05 3.10
C ARG A 30 -1.35 3.04 3.17
N ILE A 31 -0.87 2.54 2.04
CA ILE A 31 0.30 1.64 2.04
C ILE A 31 1.57 2.39 2.46
N GLU A 32 1.72 3.67 2.10
CA GLU A 32 2.86 4.47 2.54
C GLU A 32 2.82 4.78 4.05
N VAL A 33 1.63 5.00 4.61
CA VAL A 33 1.45 5.08 6.08
C VAL A 33 1.84 3.76 6.74
N ALA A 34 1.42 2.62 6.19
CA ALA A 34 1.79 1.30 6.72
C ALA A 34 3.32 1.07 6.66
N ARG A 35 3.99 1.48 5.57
CA ARG A 35 5.45 1.41 5.43
C ARG A 35 6.16 2.23 6.51
N HIS A 36 5.67 3.43 6.82
CA HIS A 36 6.23 4.27 7.88
C HIS A 36 6.06 3.63 9.26
N LEU A 37 4.86 3.11 9.57
CA LEU A 37 4.62 2.42 10.83
C LEU A 37 5.49 1.16 10.97
N TRP A 38 5.74 0.45 9.87
CA TRP A 38 6.62 -0.71 9.86
C TRP A 38 8.08 -0.35 10.10
N ARG A 39 8.56 0.77 9.54
CA ARG A 39 9.88 1.32 9.83
C ARG A 39 10.02 1.68 11.30
N LEU A 40 9.03 2.37 11.88
CA LEU A 40 9.00 2.69 13.31
C LEU A 40 9.01 1.44 14.19
N ALA A 41 8.24 0.40 13.82
CA ALA A 41 8.26 -0.86 14.55
C ALA A 41 9.66 -1.53 14.55
N TYR A 42 10.42 -1.37 13.48
CA TYR A 42 11.80 -1.82 13.41
C TYR A 42 12.73 -0.93 14.25
N GLU A 43 12.59 0.39 14.16
CA GLU A 43 13.36 1.36 14.98
C GLU A 43 13.14 1.16 16.49
N PHE A 44 11.95 0.71 16.90
CA PHE A 44 11.63 0.34 18.29
C PHE A 44 11.96 -1.11 18.67
N GLU A 45 12.71 -1.82 17.83
CA GLU A 45 13.12 -3.21 18.05
C GLU A 45 11.95 -4.21 18.25
N ALA A 46 10.72 -3.83 17.90
CA ALA A 46 9.54 -4.69 18.01
C ALA A 46 9.56 -5.83 16.97
N VAL A 47 10.35 -5.68 15.90
CA VAL A 47 10.52 -6.68 14.84
C VAL A 47 12.00 -6.88 14.51
N SER A 48 12.40 -8.13 14.25
CA SER A 48 13.77 -8.43 13.82
C SER A 48 14.03 -7.92 12.40
N THR A 49 15.29 -7.67 12.06
CA THR A 49 15.72 -7.23 10.72
C THR A 49 15.16 -8.12 9.60
N ARG A 50 15.21 -9.45 9.76
CA ARG A 50 14.66 -10.40 8.77
C ARG A 50 13.15 -10.21 8.56
N ARG A 51 12.39 -10.00 9.63
CA ARG A 51 10.95 -9.73 9.54
C ARG A 51 10.71 -8.37 8.89
N TYR A 52 11.45 -7.35 9.31
CA TYR A 52 11.38 -6.01 8.74
C TYR A 52 11.57 -6.02 7.23
N GLU A 53 12.66 -6.63 6.75
CA GLU A 53 12.94 -6.75 5.30
C GLU A 53 11.83 -7.46 4.54
N HIS A 54 11.33 -8.57 5.08
CA HIS A 54 10.26 -9.33 4.45
C HIS A 54 8.99 -8.47 4.32
N GLY A 55 8.56 -7.82 5.40
CA GLY A 55 7.40 -6.92 5.39
C GLY A 55 7.60 -5.72 4.46
N ALA A 56 8.79 -5.13 4.45
CA ALA A 56 9.12 -4.01 3.57
C ALA A 56 9.05 -4.40 2.08
N ARG A 57 9.56 -5.58 1.71
CA ARG A 57 9.47 -6.11 0.34
C ARG A 57 8.02 -6.35 -0.08
N LEU A 58 7.19 -6.90 0.79
CA LEU A 58 5.77 -7.11 0.51
C LEU A 58 5.02 -5.79 0.30
N MET A 59 5.22 -4.82 1.20
CA MET A 59 4.61 -3.49 1.07
C MET A 59 5.08 -2.75 -0.19
N ASP A 60 6.35 -2.89 -0.55
CA ASP A 60 6.88 -2.34 -1.80
C ASP A 60 6.21 -2.95 -3.03
N GLY A 61 6.03 -4.28 -3.05
CA GLY A 61 5.32 -4.97 -4.11
C GLY A 61 3.89 -4.47 -4.28
N ILE A 62 3.16 -4.26 -3.18
CA ILE A 62 1.80 -3.69 -3.19
C ILE A 62 1.81 -2.27 -3.76
N GLY A 63 2.72 -1.41 -3.29
CA GLY A 63 2.85 -0.03 -3.80
C GLY A 63 3.13 0.05 -5.30
N ARG A 64 4.01 -0.83 -5.82
CA ARG A 64 4.30 -0.91 -7.26
C ARG A 64 3.07 -1.32 -8.08
N GLN A 65 2.27 -2.27 -7.59
CA GLN A 65 1.04 -2.70 -8.25
C GLN A 65 0.02 -1.56 -8.32
N ILE A 66 -0.22 -0.87 -7.20
CA ILE A 66 -1.12 0.30 -7.15
C ILE A 66 -0.63 1.40 -8.09
N GLY A 67 0.68 1.70 -8.07
CA GLY A 67 1.28 2.69 -8.96
C GLY A 67 1.19 2.31 -10.45
N GLY A 68 1.34 1.03 -10.78
CA GLY A 68 1.13 0.49 -12.13
C GLY A 68 -0.30 0.74 -12.62
N TRP A 69 -1.28 0.48 -11.75
CA TRP A 69 -2.68 0.68 -12.08
C TRP A 69 -3.07 2.17 -12.18
N LEU A 70 -2.47 3.04 -11.36
CA LEU A 70 -2.62 4.50 -11.51
C LEU A 70 -2.13 4.98 -12.88
N ARG A 71 -0.96 4.51 -13.33
CA ARG A 71 -0.43 4.87 -14.65
C ARG A 71 -1.32 4.37 -15.79
N SER A 72 -1.90 3.18 -15.67
CA SER A 72 -2.80 2.63 -16.71
C SER A 72 -4.19 3.27 -16.71
N THR A 73 -4.52 4.09 -15.71
CA THR A 73 -5.84 4.76 -15.57
C THR A 73 -5.78 6.27 -15.72
N SER A 74 -4.59 6.84 -15.93
CA SER A 74 -4.43 8.23 -16.33
C SER A 74 -4.62 8.36 -17.84
N PRO A 75 -5.42 9.31 -18.34
CA PRO A 75 -5.39 9.69 -19.74
C PRO A 75 -3.98 10.17 -20.11
N ALA A 76 -3.51 9.83 -21.31
CA ALA A 76 -2.26 10.35 -21.87
C ALA A 76 -2.30 11.87 -22.04
#